data_AF-A0A815KAX1-F1
#
_entry.id   AF-A0A815KAX1-F1
#
_cell.length_a   1.000
_cell.length_b   1.000
_cell.length_c   1.000
_cell.angle_alpha   90.00
_cell.angle_beta   90.00
_cell.angle_gamma   90.00
#
_symmetry.space_group_name_H-M   'P 1'
#
loop_
_entity.id
_entity.type
_entity.pdbx_description
1 polymer ?
#
loop_
_entity_poly.entity_id
_entity_poly.type
_entity_poly.pdbx_seq_one_letter_code
_entity_poly.pdbx_strand_id
1 'polypeptide(L)'
;MDERLQSNFSTNLNESSLHRKQDSDSTVHDILSNSATSNHEKQSGDSLAGLLNNNNNIQQDITRMPTFQQQQQQQQQQQVQMNRSKTNQVLLNSETIQQQHYDFIKKYKSAKTKLESQLKAVRAQELASDGQSRNIVKRNTILTKLSQLEAIKNKHLTRTIELKRQTQQSTLATTIAVSSTSS
;
A
#
# COMPACT_ATOMS: atom_id res chain seq x y z
N MET A 1 28.22 17.45 -23.26
CA MET A 1 28.21 18.30 -22.05
C MET A 1 27.38 17.57 -21.03
N ASP A 2 28.05 16.65 -20.34
CA ASP A 2 27.61 16.13 -19.06
C ASP A 2 27.89 17.22 -18.02
N GLU A 3 26.99 17.38 -17.05
CA GLU A 3 27.34 17.61 -15.64
C GLU A 3 26.07 17.79 -14.78
N ARG A 4 26.07 17.09 -13.63
CA ARG A 4 25.18 17.23 -12.45
C ARG A 4 23.96 16.33 -12.34
N LEU A 5 24.21 15.02 -12.44
CA LEU A 5 23.69 14.07 -11.45
C LEU A 5 24.72 14.00 -10.30
N GLN A 6 24.54 14.84 -9.28
CA GLN A 6 25.38 14.75 -8.08
C GLN A 6 24.86 13.65 -7.14
N SER A 7 25.75 12.68 -6.98
CA SER A 7 25.80 11.61 -5.99
C SER A 7 25.58 12.11 -4.56
N ASN A 8 24.64 11.49 -3.85
CA ASN A 8 24.58 11.44 -2.38
C ASN A 8 24.80 10.00 -1.89
N PHE A 9 25.77 9.29 -2.46
CA PHE A 9 26.37 8.14 -1.79
C PHE A 9 27.43 8.64 -0.81
N SER A 10 27.00 8.84 0.44
CA SER A 10 27.91 8.81 1.58
C SER A 10 27.62 7.55 2.37
N THR A 11 28.45 6.55 2.12
CA THR A 11 28.88 5.53 3.08
C THR A 11 28.87 6.06 4.51
N ASN A 12 28.22 5.34 5.42
CA ASN A 12 28.62 5.27 6.83
C ASN A 12 28.08 3.98 7.43
N LEU A 13 28.70 2.87 7.02
CA LEU A 13 28.79 1.69 7.85
C LEU A 13 30.03 1.85 8.73
N ASN A 14 29.77 1.76 10.03
CA ASN A 14 30.62 1.12 11.02
C ASN A 14 31.93 1.84 11.37
N GLU A 15 31.89 2.65 12.43
CA GLU A 15 33.04 2.69 13.33
C GLU A 15 32.55 2.70 14.79
N SER A 16 32.64 1.51 15.38
CA SER A 16 32.80 1.30 16.81
C SER A 16 33.76 2.33 17.38
N SER A 17 33.29 3.17 18.30
CA SER A 17 34.20 3.82 19.24
C SER A 17 33.50 4.12 20.55
N LEU A 18 33.36 3.08 21.37
CA LEU A 18 33.16 3.21 22.81
C LEU A 18 34.55 3.20 23.45
N HIS A 19 35.13 4.38 23.66
CA HIS A 19 36.37 4.54 24.42
C HIS A 19 36.08 4.58 25.94
N ARG A 20 36.66 3.63 26.68
CA ARG A 20 37.37 3.89 27.95
C ARG A 20 38.56 2.93 27.98
N LYS A 21 39.76 3.42 27.70
CA LYS A 21 40.77 3.83 28.70
C LYS A 21 40.83 2.86 29.87
N GLN A 22 41.78 1.93 29.80
CA GLN A 22 42.62 1.63 30.94
C GLN A 22 44.03 1.33 30.45
N ASP A 23 44.94 1.92 31.18
CA ASP A 23 46.33 2.16 30.83
C ASP A 23 47.22 0.92 30.98
N SER A 24 48.42 1.10 30.45
CA SER A 24 49.69 0.42 30.76
C SER A 24 49.96 -0.94 30.13
N ASP A 25 50.80 -0.88 29.10
CA ASP A 25 52.18 -1.38 29.15
C ASP A 25 52.40 -2.64 30.00
N SER A 26 52.54 -3.78 29.33
CA SER A 26 53.65 -4.67 29.68
C SER A 26 53.96 -5.64 28.55
N THR A 27 55.26 -5.77 28.36
CA THR A 27 56.05 -6.47 27.36
C THR A 27 55.77 -7.97 27.23
N VAL A 28 56.09 -8.48 26.05
CA VAL A 28 56.04 -9.86 25.54
C VAL A 28 56.91 -10.87 26.34
N HIS A 29 57.22 -10.64 27.62
CA HIS A 29 58.27 -11.38 28.33
C HIS A 29 57.92 -12.10 29.65
N ASP A 30 56.65 -12.32 30.01
CA ASP A 30 56.32 -12.96 31.31
C ASP A 30 55.38 -14.18 31.26
N ILE A 31 55.23 -14.89 30.13
CA ILE A 31 54.37 -16.10 30.09
C ILE A 31 55.14 -17.40 30.35
N LEU A 32 56.47 -17.42 30.38
CA LEU A 32 57.23 -18.66 30.51
C LEU A 32 58.44 -18.56 31.45
N SER A 33 58.20 -18.41 32.76
CA SER A 33 59.20 -18.81 33.77
C SER A 33 58.63 -18.96 35.18
N ASN A 34 58.45 -20.23 35.57
CA ASN A 34 58.63 -20.83 36.91
C ASN A 34 58.04 -20.18 38.16
N SER A 35 57.11 -20.89 38.79
CA SER A 35 57.32 -21.56 40.10
C SER A 35 56.00 -22.23 40.49
N ALA A 36 55.93 -23.56 40.48
CA ALA A 36 56.18 -24.38 41.66
C ALA A 36 55.35 -23.96 42.88
N THR A 37 54.49 -24.90 43.31
CA THR A 37 53.81 -25.04 44.60
C THR A 37 52.62 -24.12 44.92
N SER A 38 51.41 -24.68 44.89
CA SER A 38 50.52 -24.70 46.07
C SER A 38 49.31 -25.60 45.80
N ASN A 39 49.18 -26.62 46.64
CA ASN A 39 47.95 -27.21 47.17
C ASN A 39 46.70 -27.27 46.26
N HIS A 40 46.39 -28.50 45.86
CA HIS A 40 45.10 -29.14 46.14
C HIS A 40 43.93 -28.17 46.37
N GLU A 41 43.27 -27.76 45.29
CA GLU A 41 41.82 -27.59 45.34
C GLU A 41 41.19 -28.13 44.06
N LYS A 42 40.20 -28.97 44.29
CA LYS A 42 39.46 -29.76 43.31
C LYS A 42 38.65 -28.82 42.43
N GLN A 43 38.98 -28.65 41.15
CA GLN A 43 38.03 -28.07 40.20
C GLN A 43 38.32 -28.46 38.74
N SER A 44 38.46 -29.76 38.47
CA SER A 44 38.38 -30.29 37.09
C SER A 44 37.04 -30.99 36.81
N GLY A 45 36.01 -30.59 37.58
CA GLY A 45 34.60 -30.93 37.36
C GLY A 45 33.84 -29.88 36.55
N ASP A 46 34.55 -28.90 35.95
CA ASP A 46 34.01 -27.85 35.09
C ASP A 46 34.21 -28.22 33.60
N SER A 47 33.34 -28.94 32.92
CA SER A 47 32.39 -29.95 33.36
C SER A 47 32.06 -30.71 32.08
N LEU A 48 32.30 -32.03 32.04
CA LEU A 48 31.72 -32.87 30.99
C LEU A 48 30.19 -32.64 30.94
N ALA A 49 29.56 -32.39 32.10
CA ALA A 49 28.15 -32.00 32.19
C ALA A 49 27.86 -30.60 31.59
N GLY A 50 28.82 -29.67 31.59
CA GLY A 50 28.74 -28.35 30.96
C GLY A 50 28.92 -28.42 29.44
N LEU A 51 29.82 -29.26 28.95
CA LEU A 51 29.94 -29.58 27.52
C LEU A 51 28.73 -30.37 27.00
N LEU A 52 28.20 -31.31 27.79
CA LEU A 52 26.96 -32.04 27.46
C LEU A 52 25.73 -31.14 27.50
N ASN A 53 25.65 -30.18 28.42
CA ASN A 53 24.59 -29.16 28.43
C ASN A 53 24.65 -28.24 27.20
N ASN A 54 25.86 -27.82 26.80
CA ASN A 54 26.02 -27.02 25.58
C ASN A 54 25.70 -27.82 24.31
N ASN A 55 26.09 -29.10 24.22
CA ASN A 55 25.72 -29.94 23.09
C ASN A 55 24.21 -30.23 23.04
N ASN A 56 23.56 -30.39 24.20
CA ASN A 56 22.11 -30.51 24.27
C ASN A 56 21.41 -29.22 23.83
N ASN A 57 21.91 -28.05 24.24
CA ASN A 57 21.39 -26.77 23.76
C ASN A 57 21.60 -26.60 22.26
N ILE A 58 22.77 -26.94 21.73
CA ILE A 58 23.07 -26.84 20.29
C ILE A 58 22.20 -27.81 19.47
N GLN A 59 22.00 -29.06 19.89
CA GLN A 59 21.08 -29.98 19.21
C GLN A 59 19.60 -29.53 19.31
N GLN A 60 19.19 -28.97 20.44
CA GLN A 60 17.85 -28.41 20.61
C GLN A 60 17.65 -27.15 19.75
N ASP A 61 18.68 -26.32 19.58
CA ASP A 61 18.62 -25.14 18.72
C ASP A 61 18.62 -25.53 17.23
N ILE A 62 19.41 -26.53 16.82
CA ILE A 62 19.40 -27.08 15.46
C ILE A 62 18.01 -27.67 15.12
N THR A 63 17.36 -28.35 16.07
CA THR A 63 16.02 -28.92 15.86
C THR A 63 14.89 -27.87 15.86
N ARG A 64 15.12 -26.66 16.38
CA ARG A 64 14.18 -25.52 16.33
C ARG A 64 14.35 -24.63 15.09
N MET A 65 15.48 -24.71 14.40
CA MET A 65 15.74 -23.95 13.18
C MET A 65 14.69 -24.20 12.06
N PRO A 66 14.27 -25.45 11.78
CA PRO A 66 13.23 -25.74 10.79
C PRO A 66 11.89 -25.13 11.18
N THR A 67 11.56 -25.08 12.48
CA THR A 67 10.32 -24.46 12.96
C THR A 67 10.33 -22.94 12.85
N PHE A 68 11.48 -22.29 13.01
CA PHE A 68 11.61 -20.84 12.80
C PHE A 68 11.50 -20.48 11.31
N GLN A 69 12.14 -21.28 10.43
CA GLN A 69 11.99 -21.14 8.98
C GLN A 69 10.55 -21.43 8.51
N GLN A 70 9.88 -22.43 9.08
CA GLN A 70 8.46 -22.70 8.80
C GLN A 70 7.52 -21.61 9.33
N GLN A 71 7.77 -21.07 10.53
CA GLN A 71 6.96 -19.97 11.07
C GLN A 71 7.10 -18.69 10.23
N GLN A 72 8.30 -18.40 9.71
CA GLN A 72 8.51 -17.25 8.83
C GLN A 72 7.76 -17.42 7.49
N GLN A 73 7.71 -18.64 6.93
CA GLN A 73 6.93 -18.92 5.71
C GLN A 73 5.41 -18.81 5.92
N GLN A 74 4.88 -19.21 7.08
CA GLN A 74 3.44 -19.10 7.36
C GLN A 74 2.97 -17.64 7.44
N GLN A 75 3.75 -16.74 8.06
CA GLN A 75 3.41 -15.32 8.09
C GLN A 75 3.42 -14.68 6.70
N GLN A 76 4.39 -15.04 5.85
CA GLN A 76 4.46 -14.52 4.48
C GLN A 76 3.27 -14.98 3.63
N GLN A 77 2.83 -16.24 3.75
CA GLN A 77 1.63 -16.72 3.03
C GLN A 77 0.35 -15.98 3.42
N GLN A 78 0.14 -15.69 4.71
CA GLN A 78 -1.06 -14.98 5.16
C GLN A 78 -1.09 -13.53 4.63
N GLN A 79 0.06 -12.86 4.60
CA GLN A 79 0.17 -11.51 4.06
C GLN A 79 -0.05 -11.47 2.54
N VAL A 80 0.48 -12.46 1.80
CA VAL A 80 0.23 -12.60 0.35
C VAL A 80 -1.26 -12.82 0.06
N GLN A 81 -1.95 -13.64 0.84
CA GLN A 81 -3.40 -13.85 0.68
C GLN A 81 -4.20 -12.57 0.94
N MET A 82 -3.88 -11.81 2.00
CA MET A 82 -4.51 -10.51 2.26
C MET A 82 -4.28 -9.52 1.13
N ASN A 83 -3.06 -9.46 0.61
CA ASN A 83 -2.71 -8.55 -0.49
C ASN A 83 -3.43 -8.91 -1.80
N ARG A 84 -3.57 -10.20 -2.11
CA ARG A 84 -4.38 -10.68 -3.25
C ARG A 84 -5.85 -10.28 -3.11
N SER A 85 -6.43 -10.46 -1.92
CA SER A 85 -7.82 -10.09 -1.64
C SER A 85 -8.07 -8.59 -1.86
N LYS A 86 -7.18 -7.73 -1.31
CA LYS A 86 -7.25 -6.27 -1.50
C LYS A 86 -7.13 -5.87 -2.97
N THR A 87 -6.21 -6.52 -3.71
CA THR A 87 -6.02 -6.26 -5.15
C THR A 87 -7.29 -6.57 -5.94
N ASN A 88 -7.92 -7.72 -5.68
CA ASN A 88 -9.17 -8.09 -6.34
C ASN A 88 -10.30 -7.11 -6.02
N GLN A 89 -10.40 -6.66 -4.77
CA GLN A 89 -11.40 -5.67 -4.37
C GLN A 89 -11.23 -4.33 -5.12
N VAL A 90 -9.99 -3.87 -5.30
CA VAL A 90 -9.69 -2.63 -6.04
C VAL A 90 -10.06 -2.75 -7.52
N LEU A 91 -9.75 -3.89 -8.16
CA LEU A 91 -10.13 -4.17 -9.55
C LEU A 91 -11.66 -4.15 -9.74
N LEU A 92 -12.37 -4.89 -8.89
CA LEU A 92 -13.84 -4.93 -8.90
C LEU A 92 -14.48 -3.54 -8.72
N ASN A 93 -13.91 -2.72 -7.84
CA ASN A 93 -14.38 -1.35 -7.63
C ASN A 93 -14.18 -0.49 -8.89
N SER A 94 -13.05 -0.60 -9.57
CA SER A 94 -12.77 0.13 -10.81
C SER A 94 -13.78 -0.20 -11.92
N GLU A 95 -14.03 -1.49 -12.14
CA GLU A 95 -15.01 -1.98 -13.12
C GLU A 95 -16.43 -1.50 -12.79
N THR A 96 -16.80 -1.57 -11.51
CA THR A 96 -18.10 -1.10 -11.02
C THR A 96 -18.30 0.40 -11.30
N ILE A 97 -17.29 1.23 -11.01
CA ILE A 97 -17.35 2.69 -11.28
C ILE A 97 -17.51 2.96 -12.78
N GLN A 98 -16.79 2.21 -13.63
CA GLN A 98 -16.89 2.35 -15.08
C GLN A 98 -18.28 1.96 -15.61
N GLN A 99 -18.84 0.86 -15.12
CA GLN A 99 -20.17 0.40 -15.51
C GLN A 99 -21.26 1.39 -15.07
N GLN A 100 -21.22 1.85 -13.82
CA GLN A 100 -22.16 2.85 -13.30
C GLN A 100 -22.12 4.14 -14.13
N HIS A 101 -20.92 4.60 -14.51
CA HIS A 101 -20.75 5.77 -15.36
C HIS A 101 -21.38 5.58 -16.74
N TYR A 102 -21.11 4.45 -17.39
CA TYR A 102 -21.69 4.13 -18.69
C TYR A 102 -23.22 4.12 -18.65
N ASP A 103 -23.80 3.42 -17.68
CA ASP A 103 -25.25 3.31 -17.52
C ASP A 103 -25.91 4.67 -17.25
N PHE A 104 -25.26 5.51 -16.44
CA PHE A 104 -25.72 6.87 -16.21
C PHE A 104 -25.74 7.69 -17.51
N ILE A 105 -24.65 7.69 -18.29
CA ILE A 105 -24.55 8.45 -19.54
C ILE A 105 -25.61 7.98 -20.56
N LYS A 106 -25.87 6.67 -20.64
CA LYS A 106 -26.93 6.12 -21.48
C LYS A 106 -28.31 6.66 -21.10
N LYS A 107 -28.64 6.66 -19.79
CA LYS A 107 -29.90 7.20 -19.27
C LYS A 107 -30.02 8.71 -19.51
N TYR A 108 -28.95 9.47 -19.25
CA TYR A 108 -28.89 10.91 -19.50
C TYR A 108 -29.18 11.25 -20.97
N LYS A 109 -28.51 10.58 -21.92
CA LYS A 109 -28.72 10.82 -23.36
C LYS A 109 -30.18 10.58 -23.74
N SER A 110 -30.77 9.48 -23.29
CA SER A 110 -32.19 9.19 -23.56
C SER A 110 -33.13 10.25 -23.00
N ALA A 111 -32.92 10.67 -21.74
CA ALA A 111 -33.74 11.73 -21.12
C ALA A 111 -33.61 13.07 -21.84
N LYS A 112 -32.39 13.44 -22.25
CA LYS A 112 -32.09 14.66 -23.00
C LYS A 112 -32.81 14.68 -24.33
N THR A 113 -32.67 13.63 -25.14
CA THR A 113 -33.34 13.54 -26.46
C THR A 113 -34.87 13.63 -26.34
N LYS A 114 -35.45 13.03 -25.29
CA LYS A 114 -36.91 13.14 -25.03
C LYS A 114 -37.33 14.59 -24.75
N LEU A 115 -36.61 15.31 -23.87
CA LEU A 115 -36.90 16.71 -23.56
C LEU A 115 -36.66 17.63 -24.76
N GLU A 116 -35.60 17.41 -25.54
CA GLU A 116 -35.32 18.17 -26.77
C GLU A 116 -36.42 17.97 -27.83
N SER A 117 -36.93 16.73 -27.96
CA SER A 117 -38.05 16.43 -28.86
C SER A 117 -39.33 17.13 -28.42
N GLN A 118 -39.62 17.14 -27.11
CA GLN A 118 -40.76 17.89 -26.56
C GLN A 118 -40.61 19.39 -26.79
N LEU A 119 -39.41 19.94 -26.61
CA LEU A 119 -39.14 21.36 -26.85
C LEU A 119 -39.38 21.73 -28.32
N LYS A 120 -38.93 20.88 -29.25
CA LYS A 120 -39.18 21.06 -30.69
C LYS A 120 -40.68 21.05 -31.01
N ALA A 121 -41.44 20.13 -30.40
CA ALA A 121 -42.89 20.07 -30.58
C ALA A 121 -43.61 21.31 -30.04
N VAL A 122 -43.25 21.79 -28.84
CA VAL A 122 -43.84 23.01 -28.26
C VAL A 122 -43.51 24.24 -29.14
N ARG A 123 -42.27 24.36 -29.64
CA ARG A 123 -41.92 25.46 -30.56
C ARG A 123 -42.73 25.44 -31.86
N ALA A 124 -42.96 24.27 -32.44
CA ALA A 124 -43.81 24.15 -33.63
C ALA A 124 -45.27 24.59 -33.33
N GLN A 125 -45.78 24.30 -32.13
CA GLN A 125 -47.11 24.73 -31.69
C GLN A 125 -47.20 26.24 -31.39
N GLU A 126 -46.13 26.85 -30.88
CA GLU A 126 -46.04 28.32 -30.70
C GLU A 126 -46.17 29.06 -32.02
N LEU A 127 -45.62 28.51 -33.11
CA LEU A 127 -45.68 29.11 -34.45
C LEU A 127 -47.04 28.94 -35.15
N ALA A 128 -47.85 27.97 -34.71
CA ALA A 128 -49.11 27.60 -35.37
C ALA A 128 -50.39 28.11 -34.67
N SER A 129 -50.29 28.78 -33.52
CA SER A 129 -51.46 29.09 -32.66
C SER A 129 -51.33 30.40 -31.87
N ASP A 130 -52.46 31.14 -31.75
CA ASP A 130 -52.65 32.30 -30.86
C ASP A 130 -52.61 31.96 -29.35
N GLY A 131 -52.54 30.68 -28.98
CA GLY A 131 -52.42 30.20 -27.59
C GLY A 131 -51.03 30.38 -26.97
N GLN A 132 -50.37 31.52 -27.21
CA GLN A 132 -48.95 31.74 -26.89
C GLN A 132 -48.63 31.57 -25.40
N SER A 133 -49.50 32.04 -24.50
CA SER A 133 -49.23 32.03 -23.06
C SER A 133 -49.01 30.61 -22.49
N ARG A 134 -49.86 29.64 -22.86
CA ARG A 134 -49.74 28.26 -22.36
C ARG A 134 -48.49 27.55 -22.89
N ASN A 135 -48.12 27.83 -24.14
CA ASN A 135 -46.95 27.21 -24.77
C ASN A 135 -45.65 27.80 -24.24
N ILE A 136 -45.61 29.11 -23.93
CA ILE A 136 -44.47 29.76 -23.26
C ILE A 136 -44.19 29.11 -21.88
N VAL A 137 -45.23 28.86 -21.08
CA VAL A 137 -45.07 28.20 -19.77
C VAL A 137 -44.52 26.77 -19.93
N LYS A 138 -45.05 26.00 -20.90
CA LYS A 138 -44.55 24.65 -21.20
C LYS A 138 -43.09 24.68 -21.66
N ARG A 139 -42.72 25.61 -22.55
CA ARG A 139 -41.35 25.81 -23.04
C ARG A 139 -40.39 26.09 -21.89
N ASN A 140 -40.72 27.05 -21.03
CA ASN A 140 -39.90 27.41 -19.88
C ASN A 140 -39.75 26.23 -18.92
N THR A 141 -40.82 25.45 -18.71
CA THR A 141 -40.75 24.22 -17.90
C THR A 141 -39.78 23.19 -18.48
N ILE A 142 -39.81 22.96 -19.80
CA ILE A 142 -38.90 22.03 -20.47
C ILE A 142 -37.45 22.53 -20.38
N LEU A 143 -37.21 23.84 -20.57
CA LEU A 143 -35.89 24.45 -20.45
C LEU A 143 -35.33 24.31 -19.03
N THR A 144 -36.15 24.53 -17.99
CA THR A 144 -35.77 24.29 -16.60
C THR A 144 -35.38 22.84 -16.37
N LYS A 145 -36.15 21.88 -16.90
CA LYS A 145 -35.83 20.44 -16.80
C LYS A 145 -34.53 20.09 -17.53
N LEU A 146 -34.27 20.68 -18.69
CA LEU A 146 -33.00 20.50 -19.42
C LEU A 146 -31.80 21.02 -18.60
N SER A 147 -31.95 22.21 -17.98
CA SER A 147 -30.92 22.78 -17.10
C SER A 147 -30.65 21.89 -15.88
N GLN A 148 -31.72 21.41 -15.23
CA GLN A 148 -31.61 20.46 -14.11
C GLN A 148 -30.93 19.15 -14.53
N LEU A 149 -31.26 18.61 -15.70
CA LEU A 149 -30.64 17.40 -16.23
C LEU A 149 -29.14 17.59 -16.46
N GLU A 150 -28.73 18.76 -16.96
CA GLU A 150 -27.32 19.11 -17.15
C GLU A 150 -26.56 19.24 -15.82
N ALA A 151 -27.17 19.87 -14.82
CA ALA A 151 -26.61 19.96 -13.47
C ALA A 151 -26.43 18.58 -12.83
N ILE A 152 -27.40 17.68 -12.98
CA ILE A 152 -27.31 16.29 -12.50
C ILE A 152 -26.16 15.55 -13.20
N LYS A 153 -26.00 15.72 -14.52
CA LYS A 153 -24.88 15.15 -15.29
C LYS A 153 -23.53 15.62 -14.75
N ASN A 154 -23.38 16.91 -14.51
CA ASN A 154 -22.14 17.48 -13.98
C ASN A 154 -21.85 16.95 -12.57
N LYS A 155 -22.84 16.91 -11.67
CA LYS A 155 -22.70 16.34 -10.32
C LYS A 155 -22.26 14.87 -10.36
N HIS A 156 -22.86 14.07 -11.25
CA HIS A 156 -22.47 12.67 -11.43
C HIS A 156 -21.04 12.52 -11.95
N LEU A 157 -20.64 13.34 -12.93
CA LEU A 157 -19.29 13.33 -13.47
C LEU A 157 -18.25 13.64 -12.39
N THR A 158 -18.46 14.70 -11.60
CA THR A 158 -17.58 15.04 -10.47
C THR A 158 -17.44 13.88 -9.48
N ARG A 159 -18.56 13.24 -9.10
CA ARG A 159 -18.53 12.05 -8.23
C ARG A 159 -17.76 10.89 -8.86
N THR A 160 -17.93 10.64 -10.16
CA THR A 160 -17.21 9.56 -10.86
C THR A 160 -15.71 9.80 -10.83
N ILE A 161 -15.27 11.04 -11.08
CA ILE A 161 -13.85 11.42 -11.04
C ILE A 161 -13.28 11.23 -9.63
N GLU A 162 -14.02 11.66 -8.60
CA GLU A 162 -13.62 11.47 -7.20
C GLU A 162 -13.40 10.01 -6.85
N LEU A 163 -14.39 9.15 -7.18
CA LEU A 163 -14.29 7.71 -6.94
C LEU A 163 -13.10 7.09 -7.68
N LYS A 164 -12.88 7.46 -8.95
CA LYS A 164 -11.71 6.98 -9.70
C LYS A 164 -10.39 7.38 -9.03
N ARG A 165 -10.27 8.60 -8.51
CA ARG A 165 -9.07 9.05 -7.79
C ARG A 165 -8.83 8.22 -6.54
N GLN A 166 -9.88 7.98 -5.75
CA GLN A 166 -9.79 7.15 -4.53
C GLN A 166 -9.40 5.70 -4.85
N THR A 167 -9.96 5.13 -5.93
CA THR A 167 -9.57 3.80 -6.41
C THR A 167 -8.11 3.76 -6.84
N GLN A 168 -7.62 4.75 -7.61
CA GLN A 168 -6.21 4.83 -8.02
C GLN A 168 -5.25 4.92 -6.84
N GLN A 169 -5.58 5.72 -5.81
CA GLN A 169 -4.79 5.81 -4.59
C GLN A 169 -4.73 4.48 -3.84
N SER A 170 -5.85 3.76 -3.79
CA SER A 170 -5.94 2.43 -3.18
C SER A 170 -5.15 1.38 -3.98
N THR A 171 -5.15 1.46 -5.32
CA THR A 171 -4.29 0.64 -6.19
C THR A 171 -2.82 0.87 -5.86
N LEU A 172 -2.38 2.14 -5.84
CA LEU A 172 -0.98 2.48 -5.57
C LEU A 172 -0.53 1.98 -4.19
N ALA A 173 -1.34 2.18 -3.15
CA ALA A 173 -1.04 1.69 -1.80
C ALA A 173 -0.92 0.16 -1.75
N THR A 174 -1.78 -0.55 -2.48
CA THR A 174 -1.75 -2.01 -2.57
C THR A 174 -0.51 -2.50 -3.32
N THR A 175 -0.15 -1.87 -4.45
CA THR A 175 1.06 -2.20 -5.22
C THR A 175 2.33 -2.03 -4.41
N ILE A 176 2.44 -0.93 -3.64
CA ILE A 176 3.59 -0.69 -2.77
C ILE A 176 3.70 -1.77 -1.69
N ALA A 177 2.59 -2.13 -1.03
CA ALA A 177 2.58 -3.15 0.01
C ALA A 177 2.93 -4.56 -0.49
N VAL A 178 2.56 -4.89 -1.73
CA VAL A 178 2.98 -6.14 -2.39
C VAL A 178 4.47 -6.11 -2.73
N SER A 179 4.96 -4.97 -3.23
CA SER A 179 6.37 -4.83 -3.62
C SER A 179 7.31 -4.93 -2.40
N SER A 180 6.91 -4.38 -1.25
CA SER A 180 7.69 -4.43 -0.01
C SER A 180 7.70 -5.79 0.70
N THR A 181 6.89 -6.77 0.26
CA THR A 181 6.83 -8.12 0.87
C THR A 181 7.56 -9.19 0.04
N SER A 182 8.09 -8.78 -1.13
CA SER A 182 8.81 -9.65 -2.08
C SER A 182 10.35 -9.53 -1.96
N SER A 183 10.82 -8.66 -1.07
CA SER A 183 12.22 -8.38 -0.74
C SER A 183 12.49 -8.75 0.71
#